data_AF-A0A507R6Z5-F1
#
_entry.id   AF-A0A507R6Z5-F1
#
_cell.length_a   1.000
_cell.length_b   1.000
_cell.length_c   1.000
_cell.angle_alpha   90.00
_cell.angle_beta   90.00
_cell.angle_gamma   90.00
#
_symmetry.space_group_name_H-M   'P 1'
#
loop_
_entity.id
_entity.type
_entity.pdbx_description
1 polymer ?
#
loop_
_entity_poly.entity_id
_entity_poly.type
_entity_poly.pdbx_seq_one_letter_code
_entity_poly.pdbx_strand_id
1 'polypeptide(L)'
;MSTWGEYFRVTTYGESHCRSVGCIVDGCPPGMELTERDIQPQMTRRRPGQSALTTPRNEKDRVEIQSGTEFGVTLGTPIAMIVRNEDQRPKDYGNSTMDLYPRPSHADFTYLEKYGVKASSGGGRSSARETIGRVAAGTIAEKYLRLAHNVEIVSFVSSVGNEHLFPPTPEHPTAATNPEFLKLVETIDRKTVDSFLPVRCPNEEASNRMSKVIETFRDNKDSIGGTVTCVIRNVPVGLGEPCFDKLEAKLAHAMLSIPATKGFEIGSGFGGCEVPGSIHNDPFVVSEVETRSGSSTATKQRLTTKTNNSGGIQGGISNGASIYFRVAFKPPATIGQAQTTAAYDFEEGTLEAKGRHDPCVVPRAVPIVEAMSALVIMDALMAQYSRESARSLLPPLPKTNPVRPANAAAPSS
;
A
#
# COMPACT_ATOMS: atom_id res chain seq x y z
N MET A 1 -7.04 17.44 -0.56
CA MET A 1 -7.40 16.83 -1.85
C MET A 1 -7.86 15.41 -1.56
N SER A 2 -8.97 14.97 -2.17
CA SER A 2 -9.61 13.68 -1.88
C SER A 2 -9.60 12.71 -3.07
N THR A 3 -8.88 13.09 -4.13
CA THR A 3 -8.72 12.32 -5.36
C THR A 3 -7.26 11.95 -5.54
N TRP A 4 -7.00 10.68 -5.88
CA TRP A 4 -5.71 10.12 -6.24
C TRP A 4 -5.72 9.70 -7.71
N GLY A 5 -4.55 9.76 -8.39
CA GLY A 5 -4.36 9.28 -9.76
C GLY A 5 -4.75 10.30 -10.84
N GLU A 6 -4.30 10.04 -12.07
CA GLU A 6 -4.54 10.88 -13.25
C GLU A 6 -5.40 10.15 -14.30
N TYR A 7 -5.13 8.87 -14.54
CA TYR A 7 -5.83 8.01 -15.51
C TYR A 7 -6.75 7.03 -14.80
N PHE A 8 -6.28 6.36 -13.75
CA PHE A 8 -7.08 5.53 -12.86
C PHE A 8 -7.32 6.31 -11.56
N ARG A 9 -8.43 7.04 -11.53
CA ARG A 9 -8.69 8.07 -10.52
C ARG A 9 -9.57 7.53 -9.41
N VAL A 10 -9.14 7.72 -8.17
CA VAL A 10 -9.89 7.30 -6.99
C VAL A 10 -10.25 8.50 -6.14
N THR A 11 -11.54 8.77 -6.00
CA THR A 11 -12.04 9.81 -5.08
C THR A 11 -12.67 9.16 -3.87
N THR A 12 -12.13 9.42 -2.67
CA THR A 12 -12.64 8.84 -1.42
C THR A 12 -13.50 9.86 -0.65
N TYR A 13 -14.56 9.40 0.02
CA TYR A 13 -15.45 10.24 0.84
C TYR A 13 -15.83 9.61 2.18
N GLY A 14 -16.36 10.44 3.08
CA GLY A 14 -16.98 10.06 4.34
C GLY A 14 -16.05 10.06 5.56
N GLU A 15 -16.63 10.31 6.71
CA GLU A 15 -15.96 10.37 8.01
C GLU A 15 -16.29 9.14 8.86
N SER A 16 -15.43 8.80 9.83
CA SER A 16 -15.61 7.58 10.65
C SER A 16 -16.88 7.56 11.50
N HIS A 17 -17.47 8.72 11.79
CA HIS A 17 -18.70 8.86 12.58
C HIS A 17 -19.90 9.33 11.76
N CYS A 18 -19.77 9.40 10.42
CA CYS A 18 -20.88 9.68 9.52
C CYS A 18 -21.55 8.39 9.03
N ARG A 19 -22.65 8.46 8.30
CA ARG A 19 -23.45 7.26 7.94
C ARG A 19 -22.67 6.18 7.19
N SER A 20 -21.69 6.58 6.39
CA SER A 20 -20.89 5.68 5.55
C SER A 20 -19.57 6.31 5.16
N VAL A 21 -18.65 5.46 4.71
CA VAL A 21 -17.48 5.85 3.92
C VAL A 21 -17.57 5.18 2.55
N GLY A 22 -16.82 5.67 1.57
CA GLY A 22 -16.84 5.09 0.24
C GLY A 22 -15.81 5.70 -0.70
N CYS A 23 -15.90 5.28 -1.95
CA CYS A 23 -15.09 5.84 -3.02
C CYS A 23 -15.76 5.74 -4.38
N ILE A 24 -15.26 6.53 -5.33
CA ILE A 24 -15.56 6.48 -6.74
C ILE A 24 -14.26 6.19 -7.47
N VAL A 25 -14.27 5.15 -8.30
CA VAL A 25 -13.18 4.78 -9.19
C VAL A 25 -13.56 5.16 -10.61
N ASP A 26 -12.80 6.06 -11.21
CA ASP A 26 -12.96 6.53 -12.59
C ASP A 26 -11.75 6.07 -13.43
N GLY A 27 -11.98 5.79 -14.72
CA GLY A 27 -10.96 5.25 -15.62
C GLY A 27 -10.66 3.75 -15.44
N CYS A 28 -11.53 2.99 -14.78
CA CYS A 28 -11.43 1.52 -14.77
C CYS A 28 -11.75 0.96 -16.16
N PRO A 29 -10.90 0.08 -16.75
CA PRO A 29 -11.19 -0.51 -18.05
C PRO A 29 -12.53 -1.29 -18.08
N PRO A 30 -13.27 -1.25 -19.20
CA PRO A 30 -14.47 -2.06 -19.39
C PRO A 30 -14.14 -3.54 -19.62
N GLY A 31 -15.12 -4.41 -19.41
CA GLY A 31 -15.03 -5.84 -19.78
C GLY A 31 -14.36 -6.74 -18.74
N MET A 32 -14.05 -6.21 -17.54
CA MET A 32 -13.52 -7.02 -16.44
C MET A 32 -14.68 -7.52 -15.57
N GLU A 33 -14.71 -8.83 -15.28
CA GLU A 33 -15.64 -9.34 -14.27
C GLU A 33 -15.38 -8.67 -12.92
N LEU A 34 -16.42 -8.17 -12.26
CA LEU A 34 -16.31 -7.51 -10.96
C LEU A 34 -17.61 -7.59 -10.18
N THR A 35 -17.51 -8.15 -8.97
CA THR A 35 -18.57 -8.16 -7.96
C THR A 35 -18.00 -7.82 -6.59
N GLU A 36 -18.86 -7.59 -5.59
CA GLU A 36 -18.47 -7.38 -4.19
C GLU A 36 -17.62 -8.53 -3.65
N ARG A 37 -17.81 -9.75 -4.16
CA ARG A 37 -17.05 -10.95 -3.75
C ARG A 37 -15.56 -10.85 -4.09
N ASP A 38 -15.21 -10.06 -5.10
CA ASP A 38 -13.82 -9.82 -5.46
C ASP A 38 -13.14 -8.83 -4.52
N ILE A 39 -13.90 -7.89 -3.96
CA ILE A 39 -13.41 -6.79 -3.14
C ILE A 39 -13.41 -7.16 -1.64
N GLN A 40 -14.43 -7.88 -1.21
CA GLN A 40 -14.65 -8.22 0.20
C GLN A 40 -13.47 -8.95 0.88
N PRO A 41 -12.69 -9.83 0.22
CA PRO A 41 -11.53 -10.46 0.86
C PRO A 41 -10.51 -9.44 1.36
N GLN A 42 -10.15 -8.45 0.55
CA GLN A 42 -9.21 -7.39 0.94
C GLN A 42 -9.80 -6.48 2.03
N MET A 43 -11.09 -6.15 1.92
CA MET A 43 -11.80 -5.40 2.97
C MET A 43 -11.78 -6.15 4.31
N THR A 44 -11.97 -7.46 4.27
CA THR A 44 -11.92 -8.33 5.45
C THR A 44 -10.53 -8.35 6.05
N ARG A 45 -9.46 -8.44 5.23
CA ARG A 45 -8.05 -8.38 5.68
C ARG A 45 -7.70 -7.06 6.37
N ARG A 46 -8.33 -5.95 5.96
CA ARG A 46 -8.11 -4.61 6.53
C ARG A 46 -8.83 -4.38 7.86
N ARG A 47 -9.91 -5.13 8.10
CA ARG A 47 -10.84 -4.93 9.21
C ARG A 47 -10.12 -4.92 10.59
N PRO A 48 -10.54 -4.06 11.54
CA PRO A 48 -10.17 -4.22 12.95
C PRO A 48 -10.69 -5.54 13.57
N GLY A 49 -10.24 -5.88 14.78
CA GLY A 49 -10.83 -6.96 15.58
C GLY A 49 -10.63 -8.35 15.02
N GLN A 50 -9.57 -8.58 14.24
CA GLN A 50 -9.23 -9.91 13.74
C GLN A 50 -8.59 -10.80 14.81
N SER A 51 -8.10 -10.21 15.91
CA SER A 51 -7.47 -10.95 17.00
C SER A 51 -7.44 -10.16 18.32
N ALA A 52 -7.07 -10.84 19.40
CA ALA A 52 -6.83 -10.25 20.71
C ALA A 52 -5.63 -9.29 20.77
N LEU A 53 -4.78 -9.25 19.73
CA LEU A 53 -3.66 -8.31 19.59
C LEU A 53 -4.06 -7.01 18.88
N THR A 54 -5.27 -6.93 18.34
CA THR A 54 -5.78 -5.75 17.64
C THR A 54 -6.92 -5.09 18.41
N THR A 55 -7.29 -3.87 18.02
CA THR A 55 -8.48 -3.23 18.59
C THR A 55 -9.72 -4.13 18.48
N PRO A 56 -10.53 -4.31 19.55
CA PRO A 56 -11.67 -5.21 19.61
C PRO A 56 -12.93 -4.68 18.88
N ARG A 57 -12.81 -3.68 18.00
CA ARG A 57 -13.91 -3.23 17.14
C ARG A 57 -14.20 -4.28 16.08
N ASN A 58 -15.49 -4.54 15.83
CA ASN A 58 -15.91 -5.55 14.86
C ASN A 58 -16.86 -4.95 13.81
N GLU A 59 -16.31 -4.11 12.94
CA GLU A 59 -17.06 -3.53 11.81
C GLU A 59 -16.97 -4.44 10.60
N LYS A 60 -18.07 -4.98 10.07
CA LYS A 60 -18.01 -5.98 8.99
C LYS A 60 -17.37 -5.49 7.69
N ASP A 61 -17.31 -4.17 7.50
CA ASP A 61 -16.79 -3.51 6.30
C ASP A 61 -17.36 -4.13 5.01
N ARG A 62 -18.70 -4.29 4.98
CA ARG A 62 -19.40 -4.78 3.79
C ARG A 62 -19.36 -3.71 2.72
N VAL A 63 -18.78 -4.06 1.58
CA VAL A 63 -18.77 -3.20 0.38
C VAL A 63 -20.01 -3.48 -0.45
N GLU A 64 -20.63 -2.43 -0.97
CA GLU A 64 -21.72 -2.49 -1.94
C GLU A 64 -21.31 -1.67 -3.17
N ILE A 65 -21.32 -2.28 -4.36
CA ILE A 65 -21.12 -1.57 -5.63
C ILE A 65 -22.45 -0.89 -6.00
N GLN A 66 -22.40 0.39 -6.33
CA GLN A 66 -23.58 1.21 -6.64
C GLN A 66 -23.71 1.53 -8.14
N SER A 67 -22.60 1.53 -8.88
CA SER A 67 -22.56 1.89 -10.30
C SER A 67 -21.34 1.28 -10.99
N GLY A 68 -21.25 1.43 -12.31
CA GLY A 68 -20.06 1.12 -13.10
C GLY A 68 -19.87 -0.36 -13.43
N THR A 69 -20.78 -1.22 -12.96
CA THR A 69 -20.88 -2.61 -13.38
C THR A 69 -22.31 -2.95 -13.84
N GLU A 70 -22.44 -3.87 -14.79
CA GLU A 70 -23.70 -4.48 -15.21
C GLU A 70 -23.49 -5.98 -15.42
N PHE A 71 -24.40 -6.81 -14.94
CA PHE A 71 -24.28 -8.29 -14.97
C PHE A 71 -22.93 -8.82 -14.45
N GLY A 72 -22.31 -8.11 -13.50
CA GLY A 72 -21.01 -8.47 -12.93
C GLY A 72 -19.83 -8.13 -13.82
N VAL A 73 -19.96 -7.20 -14.78
CA VAL A 73 -18.89 -6.78 -15.69
C VAL A 73 -18.71 -5.26 -15.62
N THR A 74 -17.47 -4.76 -15.61
CA THR A 74 -17.18 -3.32 -15.62
C THR A 74 -17.58 -2.68 -16.95
N LEU A 75 -18.21 -1.50 -16.88
CA LEU A 75 -18.73 -0.79 -18.06
C LEU A 75 -17.74 0.24 -18.65
N GLY A 76 -16.62 0.50 -17.97
CA GLY A 76 -15.71 1.61 -18.33
C GLY A 76 -16.14 2.97 -17.77
N THR A 77 -17.34 3.06 -17.17
CA THR A 77 -17.86 4.24 -16.48
C THR A 77 -17.52 4.23 -14.98
N PRO A 78 -17.67 5.35 -14.26
CA PRO A 78 -17.33 5.41 -12.83
C PRO A 78 -18.00 4.33 -11.96
N ILE A 79 -17.18 3.65 -11.16
CA ILE A 79 -17.59 2.63 -10.19
C ILE A 79 -17.68 3.27 -8.81
N ALA A 80 -18.89 3.48 -8.31
CA ALA A 80 -19.13 3.97 -6.95
C ALA A 80 -19.28 2.79 -5.98
N MET A 81 -18.65 2.88 -4.81
CA MET A 81 -18.71 1.88 -3.75
C MET A 81 -18.99 2.53 -2.39
N ILE A 82 -19.86 1.90 -1.61
CA ILE A 82 -20.24 2.35 -0.27
C ILE A 82 -19.96 1.26 0.77
N VAL A 83 -19.53 1.70 1.96
CA VAL A 83 -19.42 0.88 3.18
C VAL A 83 -20.11 1.61 4.32
N ARG A 84 -21.14 1.00 4.89
CA ARG A 84 -21.90 1.57 6.02
C ARG A 84 -21.10 1.44 7.32
N ASN A 85 -21.18 2.46 8.17
CA ASN A 85 -20.60 2.41 9.51
C ASN A 85 -21.64 1.82 10.47
N GLU A 86 -21.39 0.62 11.01
CA GLU A 86 -22.36 -0.12 11.84
C GLU A 86 -22.15 0.07 13.35
N ASP A 87 -20.90 0.26 13.81
CA ASP A 87 -20.55 0.32 15.24
C ASP A 87 -20.29 1.77 15.70
N GLN A 88 -21.23 2.66 15.42
CA GLN A 88 -21.17 4.03 15.95
C GLN A 88 -21.77 4.08 17.34
N ARG A 89 -20.90 4.25 18.33
CA ARG A 89 -21.28 4.56 19.72
C ARG A 89 -20.92 6.02 20.00
N PRO A 90 -21.87 6.96 19.89
CA PRO A 90 -21.64 8.37 20.22
C PRO A 90 -21.13 8.57 21.66
N LYS A 91 -21.47 7.65 22.58
CA LYS A 91 -21.14 7.73 24.01
C LYS A 91 -19.71 7.32 24.36
N ASP A 92 -19.02 6.53 23.53
CA ASP A 92 -17.64 6.06 23.84
C ASP A 92 -16.59 7.18 23.69
N TYR A 93 -16.97 8.28 23.04
CA TYR A 93 -16.12 9.44 22.78
C TYR A 93 -16.59 10.72 23.50
N GLY A 94 -17.69 10.63 24.25
CA GLY A 94 -18.29 11.74 25.01
C GLY A 94 -17.68 11.92 26.40
N ASN A 95 -16.36 11.82 26.55
CA ASN A 95 -15.68 12.29 27.75
C ASN A 95 -15.36 13.77 27.57
N SER A 96 -15.64 14.57 28.60
CA SER A 96 -15.50 16.03 28.62
C SER A 96 -14.10 16.55 28.25
N THR A 97 -13.05 15.73 28.29
CA THR A 97 -11.67 16.14 27.99
C THR A 97 -11.31 16.10 26.50
N MET A 98 -11.84 15.17 25.70
CA MET A 98 -11.48 15.09 24.26
C MET A 98 -12.00 16.26 23.44
N ASP A 99 -13.00 16.97 23.96
CA ASP A 99 -13.46 18.22 23.39
C ASP A 99 -12.55 19.42 23.72
N LEU A 100 -11.84 19.36 24.85
CA LEU A 100 -11.01 20.45 25.37
C LEU A 100 -9.56 20.41 24.89
N TYR A 101 -9.01 19.21 24.69
CA TYR A 101 -7.59 19.03 24.32
C TYR A 101 -7.44 18.49 22.89
N PRO A 102 -6.53 19.05 22.06
CA PRO A 102 -6.04 18.34 20.88
C PRO A 102 -5.27 17.09 21.32
N ARG A 103 -5.50 15.94 20.70
CA ARG A 103 -4.76 14.74 21.07
C ARG A 103 -3.30 14.89 20.61
N PRO A 104 -2.31 14.63 21.48
CA PRO A 104 -0.92 14.69 21.08
C PRO A 104 -0.67 13.85 19.83
N SER A 105 0.11 14.38 18.89
CA SER A 105 0.49 13.66 17.67
C SER A 105 -0.67 13.25 16.73
N HIS A 106 -1.88 13.75 16.95
CA HIS A 106 -3.03 13.65 16.04
C HIS A 106 -3.23 14.94 15.23
N ALA A 107 -4.25 14.92 14.38
CA ALA A 107 -4.57 16.02 13.47
C ALA A 107 -5.61 17.00 14.06
N ASP A 108 -6.01 16.87 15.33
CA ASP A 108 -7.12 17.65 15.90
C ASP A 108 -6.87 19.17 15.79
N PHE A 109 -5.71 19.64 16.27
CA PHE A 109 -5.30 21.05 16.17
C PHE A 109 -5.13 21.50 14.72
N THR A 110 -4.36 20.76 13.92
CA THR A 110 -4.07 21.19 12.53
C THR A 110 -5.29 21.16 11.63
N TYR A 111 -6.28 20.31 11.89
CA TYR A 111 -7.56 20.34 11.18
C TYR A 111 -8.41 21.52 11.60
N LEU A 112 -8.45 21.84 12.90
CA LEU A 112 -9.15 23.02 13.39
C LEU A 112 -8.56 24.30 12.79
N GLU A 113 -7.24 24.47 12.83
CA GLU A 113 -6.57 25.62 12.21
C GLU A 113 -6.81 25.71 10.70
N LYS A 114 -6.80 24.57 10.00
CA LYS A 114 -6.98 24.53 8.55
C LYS A 114 -8.40 24.85 8.10
N TYR A 115 -9.42 24.38 8.83
CA TYR A 115 -10.81 24.39 8.38
C TYR A 115 -11.76 25.22 9.24
N GLY A 116 -11.33 25.68 10.42
CA GLY A 116 -12.14 26.45 11.37
C GLY A 116 -13.29 25.66 12.01
N VAL A 117 -13.41 24.36 11.75
CA VAL A 117 -14.51 23.52 12.24
C VAL A 117 -13.95 22.23 12.81
N LYS A 118 -14.38 21.89 14.03
CA LYS A 118 -14.03 20.64 14.70
C LYS A 118 -15.06 19.55 14.37
N ALA A 119 -14.59 18.42 13.86
CA ALA A 119 -15.42 17.24 13.72
C ALA A 119 -15.61 16.56 15.09
N SER A 120 -16.79 16.00 15.35
CA SER A 120 -17.06 15.22 16.58
C SER A 120 -16.18 13.97 16.73
N SER A 121 -15.54 13.53 15.65
CA SER A 121 -14.56 12.45 15.65
C SER A 121 -13.13 12.89 16.03
N GLY A 122 -12.94 14.17 16.34
CA GLY A 122 -11.66 14.84 16.49
C GLY A 122 -11.02 15.11 15.12
N GLY A 123 -10.25 14.15 14.60
CA GLY A 123 -9.47 14.29 13.36
C GLY A 123 -10.28 14.24 12.06
N GLY A 124 -11.61 14.14 12.13
CA GLY A 124 -12.48 14.19 10.95
C GLY A 124 -12.09 13.16 9.88
N ARG A 125 -11.70 13.69 8.71
CA ARG A 125 -11.28 12.95 7.53
C ARG A 125 -9.90 12.27 7.66
N SER A 126 -9.08 12.64 8.64
CA SER A 126 -7.74 12.07 8.87
C SER A 126 -7.77 10.64 9.44
N SER A 127 -8.96 10.13 9.76
CA SER A 127 -9.15 8.82 10.37
C SER A 127 -8.69 7.69 9.44
N ALA A 128 -8.09 6.64 10.02
CA ALA A 128 -7.76 5.43 9.28
C ALA A 128 -8.99 4.72 8.67
N ARG A 129 -10.22 5.09 9.05
CA ARG A 129 -11.45 4.65 8.37
C ARG A 129 -11.46 5.03 6.88
N GLU A 130 -10.84 6.14 6.51
CA GLU A 130 -10.74 6.59 5.12
C GLU A 130 -10.08 5.55 4.21
N THR A 131 -9.15 4.77 4.75
CA THR A 131 -8.41 3.73 4.01
C THR A 131 -9.32 2.64 3.44
N ILE A 132 -10.59 2.55 3.88
CA ILE A 132 -11.60 1.69 3.26
C ILE A 132 -11.77 2.00 1.77
N GLY A 133 -11.90 3.29 1.43
CA GLY A 133 -12.04 3.70 0.04
C GLY A 133 -10.80 3.33 -0.79
N ARG A 134 -9.61 3.44 -0.16
CA ARG A 134 -8.33 3.05 -0.78
C ARG A 134 -8.24 1.55 -1.03
N VAL A 135 -8.58 0.72 -0.03
CA VAL A 135 -8.54 -0.75 -0.15
C VAL A 135 -9.56 -1.25 -1.16
N ALA A 136 -10.78 -0.72 -1.13
CA ALA A 136 -11.82 -1.09 -2.10
C ALA A 136 -11.37 -0.78 -3.54
N ALA A 137 -10.90 0.44 -3.79
CA ALA A 137 -10.41 0.86 -5.11
C ALA A 137 -9.14 0.10 -5.55
N GLY A 138 -8.20 -0.07 -4.63
CA GLY A 138 -6.95 -0.81 -4.88
C GLY A 138 -7.21 -2.27 -5.24
N THR A 139 -8.28 -2.88 -4.72
CA THR A 139 -8.66 -4.26 -5.08
C THR A 139 -9.12 -4.37 -6.54
N ILE A 140 -9.83 -3.35 -7.05
CA ILE A 140 -10.22 -3.29 -8.48
C ILE A 140 -8.95 -3.20 -9.35
N ALA A 141 -8.04 -2.30 -9.00
CA ALA A 141 -6.76 -2.14 -9.68
C ALA A 141 -5.93 -3.45 -9.65
N GLU A 142 -5.78 -4.06 -8.48
CA GLU A 142 -5.03 -5.30 -8.31
C GLU A 142 -5.64 -6.46 -9.11
N LYS A 143 -6.98 -6.57 -9.15
CA LYS A 143 -7.67 -7.59 -9.97
C LYS A 143 -7.32 -7.43 -11.45
N TYR A 144 -7.40 -6.21 -11.99
CA TYR A 144 -7.03 -5.94 -13.38
C TYR A 144 -5.56 -6.28 -13.65
N LEU A 145 -4.65 -5.78 -12.81
CA LEU A 145 -3.20 -6.00 -12.94
C LEU A 145 -2.83 -7.49 -12.92
N ARG A 146 -3.48 -8.27 -12.04
CA ARG A 146 -3.30 -9.72 -11.97
C ARG A 146 -3.83 -10.42 -13.23
N LEU A 147 -5.02 -10.08 -13.70
CA LEU A 147 -5.62 -10.72 -14.88
C LEU A 147 -4.86 -10.39 -16.18
N ALA A 148 -4.48 -9.12 -16.37
CA ALA A 148 -3.87 -8.66 -17.61
C ALA A 148 -2.36 -8.91 -17.67
N HIS A 149 -1.67 -8.90 -16.53
CA HIS A 149 -0.20 -8.92 -16.48
C HIS A 149 0.40 -9.95 -15.52
N ASN A 150 -0.43 -10.70 -14.79
CA ASN A 150 0.03 -11.58 -13.70
C ASN A 150 0.87 -10.82 -12.65
N VAL A 151 0.58 -9.53 -12.45
CA VAL A 151 1.22 -8.74 -11.39
C VAL A 151 0.76 -9.28 -10.04
N GLU A 152 1.72 -9.51 -9.16
CA GLU A 152 1.47 -9.97 -7.79
C GLU A 152 1.95 -8.92 -6.81
N ILE A 153 1.09 -8.58 -5.84
CA ILE A 153 1.40 -7.59 -4.81
C ILE A 153 1.24 -8.24 -3.45
N VAL A 154 2.33 -8.34 -2.70
CA VAL A 154 2.36 -8.98 -1.39
C VAL A 154 3.07 -8.05 -0.42
N SER A 155 2.43 -7.78 0.72
CA SER A 155 3.08 -7.06 1.81
C SER A 155 3.12 -7.90 3.07
N PHE A 156 4.09 -7.64 3.93
CA PHE A 156 4.23 -8.31 5.22
C PHE A 156 4.89 -7.40 6.26
N VAL A 157 4.64 -7.68 7.54
CA VAL A 157 5.29 -6.96 8.63
C VAL A 157 6.75 -7.36 8.70
N SER A 158 7.64 -6.38 8.58
CA SER A 158 9.09 -6.56 8.61
C SER A 158 9.71 -6.18 9.95
N SER A 159 9.04 -5.37 10.76
CA SER A 159 9.42 -5.13 12.15
C SER A 159 8.26 -4.61 13.02
N VAL A 160 8.37 -4.85 14.33
CA VAL A 160 7.58 -4.17 15.37
C VAL A 160 8.54 -3.67 16.45
N GLY A 161 8.57 -2.35 16.67
CA GLY A 161 9.63 -1.73 17.47
C GLY A 161 11.02 -2.14 16.96
N ASN A 162 11.87 -2.63 17.86
CA ASN A 162 13.23 -3.09 17.56
C ASN A 162 13.30 -4.58 17.17
N GLU A 163 12.16 -5.29 17.09
CA GLU A 163 12.12 -6.67 16.64
C GLU A 163 11.97 -6.71 15.12
N HIS A 164 12.99 -7.20 14.43
CA HIS A 164 13.04 -7.30 12.97
C HIS A 164 12.85 -8.75 12.51
N LEU A 165 12.22 -8.93 11.34
CA LEU A 165 12.15 -10.22 10.66
C LEU A 165 13.56 -10.72 10.30
N PHE A 166 14.39 -9.82 9.76
CA PHE A 166 15.82 -10.04 9.53
C PHE A 166 16.60 -9.04 10.38
N PRO A 167 17.07 -9.43 11.58
CA PRO A 167 17.91 -8.58 12.41
C PRO A 167 19.20 -8.16 11.68
N PRO A 168 19.66 -6.92 11.84
CA PRO A 168 20.91 -6.48 11.23
C PRO A 168 22.10 -7.22 11.84
N THR A 169 23.04 -7.66 11.00
CA THR A 169 24.33 -8.24 11.41
C THR A 169 25.50 -7.45 10.80
N PRO A 170 26.74 -7.62 11.27
CA PRO A 170 27.90 -6.99 10.62
C PRO A 170 28.02 -7.32 9.12
N GLU A 171 27.65 -8.54 8.72
CA GLU A 171 27.69 -9.00 7.32
C GLU A 171 26.48 -8.49 6.53
N HIS A 172 25.33 -8.42 7.18
CA HIS A 172 24.06 -7.99 6.58
C HIS A 172 23.42 -6.87 7.40
N PRO A 173 23.97 -5.63 7.34
CA PRO A 173 23.49 -4.52 8.16
C PRO A 173 22.10 -4.04 7.76
N THR A 174 21.62 -4.41 6.56
CA THR A 174 20.26 -4.12 6.11
C THR A 174 19.62 -5.36 5.48
N ALA A 175 18.29 -5.38 5.41
CA ALA A 175 17.58 -6.49 4.80
C ALA A 175 17.98 -6.70 3.33
N ALA A 176 18.26 -5.63 2.58
CA ALA A 176 18.61 -5.71 1.16
C ALA A 176 19.95 -6.38 0.89
N THR A 177 20.85 -6.46 1.88
CA THR A 177 22.10 -7.21 1.74
C THR A 177 21.98 -8.66 2.19
N ASN A 178 20.86 -9.06 2.79
CA ASN A 178 20.63 -10.42 3.30
C ASN A 178 20.07 -11.35 2.20
N PRO A 179 20.77 -12.45 1.83
CA PRO A 179 20.32 -13.37 0.79
C PRO A 179 18.96 -14.04 1.07
N GLU A 180 18.65 -14.35 2.33
CA GLU A 180 17.37 -14.97 2.70
C GLU A 180 16.21 -13.98 2.57
N PHE A 181 16.45 -12.69 2.81
CA PHE A 181 15.46 -11.65 2.53
C PHE A 181 15.21 -11.53 1.03
N LEU A 182 16.26 -11.49 0.20
CA LEU A 182 16.10 -11.40 -1.26
C LEU A 182 15.36 -12.63 -1.82
N LYS A 183 15.63 -13.82 -1.28
CA LYS A 183 14.89 -15.04 -1.61
C LYS A 183 13.42 -14.98 -1.18
N LEU A 184 13.15 -14.43 0.02
CA LEU A 184 11.79 -14.22 0.51
C LEU A 184 11.00 -13.28 -0.41
N VAL A 185 11.61 -12.18 -0.86
CA VAL A 185 10.99 -11.21 -1.78
C VAL A 185 10.47 -11.91 -3.05
N GLU A 186 11.25 -12.83 -3.60
CA GLU A 186 10.86 -13.55 -4.83
C GLU A 186 9.81 -14.65 -4.61
N THR A 187 9.67 -15.18 -3.39
CA THR A 187 8.87 -16.40 -3.14
C THR A 187 7.64 -16.19 -2.27
N ILE A 188 7.60 -15.14 -1.46
CA ILE A 188 6.51 -14.93 -0.49
C ILE A 188 5.16 -14.75 -1.19
N ASP A 189 4.12 -15.40 -0.69
CA ASP A 189 2.76 -15.22 -1.17
C ASP A 189 1.83 -14.70 -0.06
N ARG A 190 0.69 -14.15 -0.47
CA ARG A 190 -0.31 -13.59 0.44
C ARG A 190 -0.85 -14.64 1.42
N LYS A 191 -1.03 -15.88 0.97
CA LYS A 191 -1.56 -16.98 1.77
C LYS A 191 -0.65 -17.29 2.96
N THR A 192 0.66 -17.33 2.71
CA THR A 192 1.69 -17.54 3.71
C THR A 192 1.70 -16.37 4.69
N VAL A 193 1.70 -15.12 4.22
CA VAL A 193 1.63 -13.96 5.12
C VAL A 193 0.41 -14.02 6.05
N ASP A 194 -0.76 -14.32 5.48
CA ASP A 194 -2.01 -14.35 6.23
C ASP A 194 -2.10 -15.56 7.19
N SER A 195 -1.30 -16.62 7.01
CA SER A 195 -1.21 -17.71 8.00
C SER A 195 -0.48 -17.32 9.28
N PHE A 196 0.26 -16.19 9.28
CA PHE A 196 0.91 -15.63 10.48
C PHE A 196 0.07 -14.55 11.16
N LEU A 197 -1.27 -14.62 11.03
CA LEU A 197 -2.14 -13.81 11.87
C LEU A 197 -1.85 -14.08 13.36
N PRO A 198 -1.84 -13.02 14.21
CA PRO A 198 -2.28 -11.67 13.87
C PRO A 198 -1.20 -10.70 13.41
N VAL A 199 0.09 -11.06 13.47
CA VAL A 199 1.18 -10.12 13.18
C VAL A 199 1.44 -9.97 11.68
N ARG A 200 1.21 -11.01 10.88
CA ARG A 200 1.53 -11.05 9.44
C ARG A 200 3.02 -10.88 9.14
N CYS A 201 3.85 -11.46 9.99
CA CYS A 201 5.30 -11.59 9.78
C CYS A 201 5.59 -13.06 9.37
N PRO A 202 6.16 -13.32 8.18
CA PRO A 202 6.25 -14.67 7.60
C PRO A 202 7.40 -15.51 8.18
N ASN A 203 7.54 -15.52 9.49
CA ASN A 203 8.50 -16.32 10.23
C ASN A 203 7.98 -16.51 11.66
N GLU A 204 7.92 -17.76 12.13
CA GLU A 204 7.29 -18.09 13.41
C GLU A 204 8.03 -17.46 14.60
N GLU A 205 9.36 -17.55 14.64
CA GLU A 205 10.17 -17.00 15.71
C GLU A 205 10.05 -15.46 15.79
N ALA A 206 10.20 -14.79 14.65
CA ALA A 206 10.09 -13.35 14.56
C ALA A 206 8.66 -12.88 14.88
N SER A 207 7.64 -13.58 14.40
CA SER A 207 6.23 -13.31 14.73
C SER A 207 5.98 -13.42 16.24
N ASN A 208 6.56 -14.43 16.90
CA ASN A 208 6.45 -14.59 18.35
C ASN A 208 7.15 -13.48 19.13
N ARG A 209 8.36 -13.06 18.71
CA ARG A 209 9.05 -11.92 19.33
C ARG A 209 8.26 -10.62 19.16
N MET A 210 7.79 -10.33 17.94
CA MET A 210 6.96 -9.16 17.65
C MET A 210 5.64 -9.18 18.43
N SER A 211 4.99 -10.34 18.56
CA SER A 211 3.75 -10.49 19.34
C SER A 211 3.95 -10.10 20.80
N LYS A 212 5.05 -10.56 21.43
CA LYS A 212 5.39 -10.21 22.83
C LYS A 212 5.59 -8.70 23.01
N VAL A 213 6.21 -8.03 22.02
CA VAL A 213 6.36 -6.56 22.05
C VAL A 213 4.98 -5.90 22.00
N ILE A 214 4.09 -6.31 21.09
CA ILE A 214 2.73 -5.77 21.01
C ILE A 214 1.97 -5.97 22.33
N GLU A 215 2.05 -7.17 22.92
CA GLU A 215 1.41 -7.49 24.20
C GLU A 215 1.92 -6.62 25.34
N THR A 216 3.25 -6.42 25.42
CA THR A 216 3.87 -5.58 26.44
C THR A 216 3.34 -4.14 26.37
N PHE A 217 3.30 -3.55 25.18
CA PHE A 217 2.79 -2.18 25.02
C PHE A 217 1.29 -2.10 25.26
N ARG A 218 0.50 -3.11 24.86
CA ARG A 218 -0.94 -3.19 25.18
C ARG A 218 -1.17 -3.18 26.69
N ASP A 219 -0.46 -4.03 27.43
CA ASP A 219 -0.65 -4.21 28.87
C ASP A 219 -0.20 -2.97 29.65
N ASN A 220 0.81 -2.25 29.13
CA ASN A 220 1.25 -0.94 29.61
C ASN A 220 0.35 0.23 29.17
N LYS A 221 -0.79 -0.05 28.52
CA LYS A 221 -1.71 0.96 27.96
C LYS A 221 -1.04 1.94 27.00
N ASP A 222 -0.01 1.48 26.31
CA ASP A 222 0.83 2.23 25.38
C ASP A 222 0.72 1.67 23.96
N SER A 223 1.55 2.13 23.03
CA SER A 223 1.59 1.65 21.66
C SER A 223 3.00 1.66 21.08
N ILE A 224 3.19 0.90 20.00
CA ILE A 224 4.47 0.77 19.30
C ILE A 224 4.27 0.83 17.78
N GLY A 225 5.29 1.35 17.09
CA GLY A 225 5.37 1.41 15.63
C GLY A 225 6.03 0.18 15.02
N GLY A 226 6.42 0.29 13.76
CA GLY A 226 7.11 -0.78 13.05
C GLY A 226 7.23 -0.51 11.56
N THR A 227 7.56 -1.54 10.81
CA THR A 227 7.73 -1.46 9.35
C THR A 227 6.96 -2.54 8.62
N VAL A 228 6.50 -2.20 7.41
CA VAL A 228 5.90 -3.12 6.44
C VAL A 228 6.75 -3.12 5.19
N THR A 229 7.12 -4.30 4.71
CA THR A 229 7.73 -4.49 3.38
C THR A 229 6.64 -4.84 2.38
N CYS A 230 6.70 -4.24 1.19
CA CYS A 230 5.87 -4.60 0.05
C CYS A 230 6.75 -5.07 -1.10
N VAL A 231 6.26 -6.08 -1.82
CA VAL A 231 6.85 -6.59 -3.04
C VAL A 231 5.79 -6.58 -4.15
N ILE A 232 6.19 -6.13 -5.33
CA ILE A 232 5.39 -6.11 -6.54
C ILE A 232 6.17 -6.88 -7.61
N ARG A 233 5.71 -8.09 -7.95
CA ARG A 233 6.34 -8.95 -8.96
C ARG A 233 5.62 -8.82 -10.30
N ASN A 234 6.32 -9.21 -11.37
CA ASN A 234 5.83 -9.21 -12.75
C ASN A 234 5.35 -7.84 -13.25
N VAL A 235 5.93 -6.75 -12.72
CA VAL A 235 5.63 -5.40 -13.20
C VAL A 235 6.12 -5.26 -14.65
N PRO A 236 5.27 -4.81 -15.60
CA PRO A 236 5.70 -4.54 -16.96
C PRO A 236 6.90 -3.59 -16.98
N VAL A 237 7.85 -3.81 -17.90
CA VAL A 237 8.97 -2.89 -18.12
C VAL A 237 8.45 -1.61 -18.75
N GLY A 238 8.93 -0.44 -18.30
CA GLY A 238 8.60 0.83 -18.92
C GLY A 238 7.46 1.61 -18.25
N LEU A 239 7.05 1.27 -17.02
CA LEU A 239 6.07 2.03 -16.25
C LEU A 239 6.75 3.13 -15.44
N GLY A 240 6.19 4.33 -15.46
CA GLY A 240 6.68 5.50 -14.72
C GLY A 240 7.13 6.65 -15.62
N GLU A 241 7.46 7.79 -15.01
CA GLU A 241 7.94 8.98 -15.71
C GLU A 241 9.41 9.29 -15.35
N PRO A 242 10.18 9.96 -16.23
CA PRO A 242 11.61 10.15 -15.99
C PRO A 242 11.97 11.29 -15.02
N CYS A 243 11.03 12.19 -14.69
CA CYS A 243 11.34 13.46 -14.00
C CYS A 243 10.57 13.67 -12.70
N PHE A 244 9.41 14.36 -12.73
CA PHE A 244 8.67 14.75 -11.52
C PHE A 244 7.81 13.61 -10.95
N ASP A 245 7.30 12.77 -11.84
CA ASP A 245 6.33 11.72 -11.52
C ASP A 245 6.96 10.32 -11.64
N LYS A 246 8.22 10.22 -11.22
CA LYS A 246 8.97 8.96 -11.14
C LYS A 246 8.17 7.91 -10.39
N LEU A 247 8.26 6.66 -10.82
CA LEU A 247 7.47 5.58 -10.25
C LEU A 247 7.75 5.41 -8.74
N GLU A 248 9.02 5.47 -8.31
CA GLU A 248 9.41 5.46 -6.90
C GLU A 248 8.88 6.67 -6.13
N ALA A 249 8.76 7.84 -6.76
CA ALA A 249 8.22 9.04 -6.15
C ALA A 249 6.69 8.94 -5.97
N LYS A 250 5.97 8.40 -6.95
CA LYS A 250 4.53 8.12 -6.84
C LYS A 250 4.26 7.03 -5.80
N LEU A 251 5.08 5.98 -5.73
CA LEU A 251 5.02 4.97 -4.67
C LEU A 251 5.26 5.61 -3.29
N ALA A 252 6.31 6.42 -3.15
CA ALA A 252 6.61 7.12 -1.90
C ALA A 252 5.45 8.04 -1.47
N HIS A 253 4.89 8.82 -2.39
CA HIS A 253 3.72 9.67 -2.11
C HIS A 253 2.50 8.83 -1.68
N ALA A 254 2.23 7.72 -2.37
CA ALA A 254 1.13 6.83 -2.04
C ALA A 254 1.29 6.26 -0.63
N MET A 255 2.49 5.77 -0.29
CA MET A 255 2.77 5.22 1.03
C MET A 255 2.76 6.28 2.12
N LEU A 256 3.40 7.43 1.91
CA LEU A 256 3.47 8.51 2.89
C LEU A 256 2.11 9.22 3.12
N SER A 257 1.14 9.00 2.23
CA SER A 257 -0.24 9.45 2.43
C SER A 257 -1.07 8.55 3.33
N ILE A 258 -0.56 7.37 3.73
CA ILE A 258 -1.24 6.44 4.63
C ILE A 258 -1.14 6.99 6.07
N PRO A 259 -2.20 6.90 6.90
CA PRO A 259 -2.11 7.34 8.29
C PRO A 259 -0.97 6.66 9.06
N ALA A 260 -0.31 7.43 9.93
CA ALA A 260 0.82 7.04 10.77
C ALA A 260 2.16 6.76 10.05
N THR A 261 2.26 6.88 8.72
CA THR A 261 3.55 6.70 8.04
C THR A 261 4.53 7.84 8.32
N LYS A 262 5.83 7.50 8.34
CA LYS A 262 6.94 8.43 8.59
C LYS A 262 8.17 8.23 7.72
N GLY A 263 8.26 7.11 7.00
CA GLY A 263 9.40 6.82 6.14
C GLY A 263 9.03 5.88 5.00
N PHE A 264 9.77 6.00 3.91
CA PHE A 264 9.69 5.15 2.74
C PHE A 264 11.11 4.96 2.20
N GLU A 265 11.46 3.73 1.86
CA GLU A 265 12.70 3.41 1.15
C GLU A 265 12.45 2.29 0.15
N ILE A 266 13.16 2.32 -0.98
CA ILE A 266 12.98 1.39 -2.10
C ILE A 266 14.30 0.70 -2.42
N GLY A 267 14.22 -0.58 -2.81
CA GLY A 267 15.40 -1.36 -3.14
C GLY A 267 16.34 -1.50 -1.94
N SER A 268 17.64 -1.24 -2.18
CA SER A 268 18.66 -1.16 -1.14
C SER A 268 18.43 -0.04 -0.10
N GLY A 269 17.52 0.89 -0.40
CA GLY A 269 17.11 1.96 0.52
C GLY A 269 18.29 2.80 1.01
N PHE A 270 18.21 3.24 2.27
CA PHE A 270 19.28 4.01 2.90
C PHE A 270 20.60 3.23 3.00
N GLY A 271 20.54 1.90 3.14
CA GLY A 271 21.74 1.07 3.17
C GLY A 271 22.54 1.12 1.86
N GLY A 272 21.85 1.28 0.73
CA GLY A 272 22.52 1.45 -0.57
C GLY A 272 23.33 2.74 -0.69
N CYS A 273 23.01 3.77 0.10
CA CYS A 273 23.75 5.04 0.11
C CYS A 273 25.16 4.91 0.70
N GLU A 274 25.44 3.79 1.40
CA GLU A 274 26.72 3.51 2.05
C GLU A 274 27.60 2.55 1.23
N VAL A 275 27.14 2.14 0.04
CA VAL A 275 27.82 1.14 -0.81
C VAL A 275 28.44 1.82 -2.05
N PRO A 276 29.73 1.58 -2.36
CA PRO A 276 30.33 2.09 -3.59
C PRO A 276 29.62 1.59 -4.86
N GLY A 277 29.52 2.45 -5.88
CA GLY A 277 28.83 2.13 -7.13
C GLY A 277 29.36 0.88 -7.86
N SER A 278 30.65 0.56 -7.73
CA SER A 278 31.23 -0.66 -8.32
C SER A 278 30.64 -1.96 -7.75
N ILE A 279 30.06 -1.90 -6.55
CA ILE A 279 29.40 -3.02 -5.86
C ILE A 279 27.87 -2.88 -5.97
N HIS A 280 27.35 -1.66 -5.86
CA HIS A 280 25.91 -1.39 -5.84
C HIS A 280 25.25 -1.53 -7.20
N ASN A 281 25.92 -1.14 -8.28
CA ASN A 281 25.31 -1.12 -9.61
C ASN A 281 24.79 -2.51 -10.02
N ASP A 282 23.56 -2.55 -10.53
CA ASP A 282 22.92 -3.78 -10.99
C ASP A 282 23.28 -4.11 -12.46
N PRO A 283 24.18 -5.08 -12.75
CA PRO A 283 24.61 -5.36 -14.11
C PRO A 283 23.49 -6.04 -14.90
N PHE A 284 23.34 -5.70 -16.18
CA PHE A 284 22.37 -6.36 -17.05
C PHE A 284 22.85 -7.73 -17.52
N VAL A 285 21.93 -8.69 -17.55
CA VAL A 285 22.10 -10.06 -18.06
C VAL A 285 20.92 -10.42 -18.96
N VAL A 286 21.11 -11.42 -19.82
CA VAL A 286 20.03 -11.96 -20.66
C VAL A 286 19.20 -12.92 -19.81
N SER A 287 17.88 -12.79 -19.90
CA SER A 287 16.91 -13.74 -19.34
C SER A 287 15.94 -14.18 -20.42
N GLU A 288 15.42 -15.39 -20.27
CA GLU A 288 14.34 -15.91 -21.10
C GLU A 288 13.01 -15.72 -20.37
N VAL A 289 12.02 -15.17 -21.07
CA VAL A 289 10.68 -14.99 -20.53
C VAL A 289 9.68 -15.67 -21.43
N GLU A 290 8.85 -16.51 -20.82
CA GLU A 290 7.65 -17.02 -21.45
C GLU A 290 6.63 -15.91 -21.56
N THR A 291 6.32 -15.53 -22.79
CA THR A 291 5.24 -14.60 -23.08
C THR A 291 4.03 -15.39 -23.56
N ARG A 292 2.88 -15.18 -22.91
CA ARG A 292 1.60 -15.72 -23.35
C ARG A 292 0.88 -14.70 -24.22
N SER A 293 0.50 -15.08 -25.43
CA SER A 293 -0.32 -14.27 -26.33
C SER A 293 -1.50 -15.12 -26.81
N GLY A 294 -2.64 -15.00 -26.14
CA GLY A 294 -3.76 -15.93 -26.33
C GLY A 294 -3.40 -17.34 -25.84
N SER A 295 -3.58 -18.36 -26.68
CA SER A 295 -3.29 -19.76 -26.34
C SER A 295 -1.84 -20.20 -26.64
N SER A 296 -0.99 -19.32 -27.17
CA SER A 296 0.40 -19.66 -27.50
C SER A 296 1.39 -19.13 -26.44
N THR A 297 2.38 -19.97 -26.12
CA THR A 297 3.52 -19.62 -25.27
C THR A 297 4.74 -19.47 -26.15
N ALA A 298 5.38 -18.30 -26.11
CA ALA A 298 6.63 -18.04 -26.83
C ALA A 298 7.72 -17.62 -25.86
N THR A 299 8.90 -18.23 -25.98
CA THR A 299 10.10 -17.85 -25.21
C THR A 299 10.79 -16.69 -25.89
N LYS A 300 10.89 -15.56 -25.20
CA LYS A 300 11.56 -14.35 -25.70
C LYS A 300 12.72 -13.97 -24.81
N GLN A 301 13.86 -13.64 -25.43
CA GLN A 301 14.99 -13.08 -24.71
C GLN A 301 14.69 -11.62 -24.32
N ARG A 302 15.00 -11.27 -23.08
CA ARG A 302 14.97 -9.89 -22.56
C ARG A 302 16.20 -9.61 -21.71
N LEU A 303 16.58 -8.35 -21.62
CA LEU A 303 17.53 -7.91 -20.58
C LEU A 303 16.82 -7.85 -19.22
N THR A 304 17.52 -8.27 -18.18
CA THR A 304 17.15 -8.08 -16.76
C THR A 304 18.39 -7.73 -15.96
N THR A 305 18.24 -7.26 -14.73
CA THR A 305 19.39 -7.05 -13.84
C THR A 305 19.78 -8.35 -13.14
N LYS A 306 21.09 -8.54 -12.88
CA LYS A 306 21.65 -9.69 -12.14
C LYS A 306 21.36 -9.60 -10.65
N THR A 307 21.41 -8.40 -10.11
CA THR A 307 21.03 -8.04 -8.73
C THR A 307 19.85 -7.06 -8.79
N ASN A 308 19.30 -6.70 -7.64
CA ASN A 308 18.14 -5.81 -7.57
C ASN A 308 18.28 -4.75 -6.47
N ASN A 309 19.44 -4.09 -6.43
CA ASN A 309 19.68 -2.98 -5.50
C ASN A 309 18.81 -1.77 -5.83
N SER A 310 18.48 -1.57 -7.12
CA SER A 310 17.59 -0.53 -7.61
C SER A 310 16.12 -0.73 -7.19
N GLY A 311 15.74 -1.93 -6.70
CA GLY A 311 14.37 -2.23 -6.29
C GLY A 311 13.38 -2.19 -7.45
N GLY A 312 13.76 -2.70 -8.62
CA GLY A 312 12.91 -2.83 -9.81
C GLY A 312 12.67 -1.54 -10.59
N ILE A 313 13.26 -0.41 -10.17
CA ILE A 313 13.04 0.91 -10.78
C ILE A 313 14.37 1.59 -11.06
N GLN A 314 14.59 2.02 -12.31
CA GLN A 314 15.80 2.75 -12.73
C GLN A 314 15.40 3.98 -13.53
N GLY A 315 15.93 5.14 -13.15
CA GLY A 315 15.63 6.41 -13.81
C GLY A 315 14.15 6.82 -13.74
N GLY A 316 13.42 6.38 -12.72
CA GLY A 316 11.98 6.64 -12.61
C GLY A 316 11.07 5.60 -13.24
N ILE A 317 11.65 4.58 -13.89
CA ILE A 317 10.94 3.65 -14.78
C ILE A 317 11.18 2.20 -14.34
N SER A 318 10.14 1.37 -14.35
CA SER A 318 10.25 -0.05 -14.03
C SER A 318 11.16 -0.78 -15.02
N ASN A 319 12.12 -1.55 -14.50
CA ASN A 319 13.10 -2.30 -15.31
C ASN A 319 12.72 -3.79 -15.50
N GLY A 320 11.62 -4.24 -14.87
CA GLY A 320 11.08 -5.60 -14.98
C GLY A 320 11.55 -6.58 -13.90
N ALA A 321 12.50 -6.19 -13.04
CA ALA A 321 12.77 -6.89 -11.79
C ALA A 321 11.68 -6.58 -10.76
N SER A 322 11.57 -7.42 -9.73
CA SER A 322 10.61 -7.23 -8.63
C SER A 322 10.81 -5.86 -7.98
N ILE A 323 9.74 -5.08 -7.85
CA ILE A 323 9.79 -3.85 -7.06
C ILE A 323 9.63 -4.23 -5.60
N TYR A 324 10.52 -3.79 -4.72
CA TYR A 324 10.34 -3.95 -3.28
C TYR A 324 10.73 -2.69 -2.53
N PHE A 325 9.96 -2.40 -1.48
CA PHE A 325 10.14 -1.21 -0.66
C PHE A 325 9.67 -1.46 0.77
N ARG A 326 10.11 -0.61 1.70
CA ARG A 326 9.74 -0.65 3.11
C ARG A 326 9.11 0.68 3.54
N VAL A 327 8.04 0.57 4.32
CA VAL A 327 7.26 1.71 4.84
C VAL A 327 7.33 1.71 6.36
N ALA A 328 7.71 2.84 6.95
CA ALA A 328 7.80 3.01 8.39
C ALA A 328 6.53 3.67 8.95
N PHE A 329 5.98 3.08 10.01
CA PHE A 329 4.81 3.57 10.73
C PHE A 329 5.19 3.94 12.16
N LYS A 330 4.81 5.14 12.59
CA LYS A 330 4.95 5.56 13.99
C LYS A 330 3.95 4.84 14.90
N PRO A 331 4.18 4.84 16.23
CA PRO A 331 3.18 4.37 17.18
C PRO A 331 1.84 5.11 17.03
N PRO A 332 0.71 4.41 17.19
CA PRO A 332 -0.61 5.01 17.35
C PRO A 332 -0.65 6.08 18.44
N ALA A 333 -1.12 7.28 18.10
CA ALA A 333 -0.96 8.42 19.00
C ALA A 333 -1.98 8.47 20.16
N THR A 334 -3.13 7.80 20.02
CA THR A 334 -4.08 7.66 21.14
C THR A 334 -3.71 6.41 21.95
N ILE A 335 -3.28 6.60 23.19
CA ILE A 335 -2.89 5.56 24.15
C ILE A 335 -3.76 5.67 25.41
N GLY A 336 -3.78 4.63 26.24
CA GLY A 336 -4.57 4.61 27.47
C GLY A 336 -3.87 5.22 28.69
N GLN A 337 -2.62 5.67 28.54
CA GLN A 337 -1.91 6.48 29.53
C GLN A 337 -2.40 7.94 29.48
N ALA A 338 -2.44 8.58 30.64
CA ALA A 338 -2.70 10.00 30.76
C ALA A 338 -1.53 10.79 30.14
N GLN A 339 -1.83 11.81 29.34
CA GLN A 339 -0.82 12.62 28.67
C GLN A 339 -0.96 14.09 29.09
N THR A 340 0.12 14.67 29.58
CA THR A 340 0.22 16.13 29.80
C THR A 340 0.21 16.85 28.45
N THR A 341 -0.69 17.81 28.30
CA THR A 341 -0.86 18.58 27.06
C THR A 341 -1.53 19.93 27.36
N ALA A 342 -1.77 20.76 26.35
CA ALA A 342 -2.44 22.05 26.51
C ALA A 342 -3.83 22.00 25.86
N ALA A 343 -4.83 22.59 26.51
CA ALA A 343 -6.16 22.75 25.95
C ALA A 343 -6.17 23.85 24.86
N TYR A 344 -7.27 23.93 24.12
CA TYR A 344 -7.44 24.97 23.08
C TYR A 344 -7.48 26.41 23.65
N ASP A 345 -7.68 26.57 24.95
CA ASP A 345 -7.60 27.85 25.68
C ASP A 345 -6.20 28.16 26.23
N PHE A 346 -5.19 27.36 25.83
CA PHE A 346 -3.78 27.49 26.19
C PHE A 346 -3.43 27.11 27.63
N GLU A 347 -4.37 26.57 28.40
CA GLU A 347 -4.10 26.08 29.75
C GLU A 347 -3.51 24.66 29.72
N GLU A 348 -2.51 24.41 30.58
CA GLU A 348 -1.94 23.08 30.74
C GLU A 348 -2.94 22.15 31.44
N GLY A 349 -2.99 20.91 31.00
CA GLY A 349 -3.85 19.90 31.60
C GLY A 349 -3.46 18.48 31.22
N THR A 350 -4.36 17.56 31.49
CA THR A 350 -4.13 16.13 31.27
C THR A 350 -5.25 15.55 30.42
N LEU A 351 -4.86 14.97 29.29
CA LEU A 351 -5.76 14.22 28.43
C LEU A 351 -5.74 12.74 28.82
N GLU A 352 -6.91 12.24 29.23
CA GLU A 352 -7.16 10.82 29.44
C GLU A 352 -8.10 10.28 28.36
N ALA A 353 -7.54 9.58 27.37
CA ALA A 353 -8.34 8.86 26.40
C ALA A 353 -8.76 7.50 26.98
N LYS A 354 -10.01 7.42 27.47
CA LYS A 354 -10.60 6.13 27.88
C LYS A 354 -11.08 5.41 26.63
N GLY A 355 -10.61 4.19 26.40
CA GLY A 355 -11.08 3.41 25.25
C GLY A 355 -10.14 2.27 24.87
N ARG A 356 -10.56 1.54 23.84
CA ARG A 356 -9.81 0.43 23.26
C ARG A 356 -9.00 0.94 22.07
N HIS A 357 -7.71 1.19 22.30
CA HIS A 357 -6.78 1.67 21.28
C HIS A 357 -5.97 0.52 20.67
N ASP A 358 -5.48 0.74 19.45
CA ASP A 358 -4.67 -0.26 18.76
C ASP A 358 -3.23 -0.16 19.31
N PRO A 359 -2.65 -1.21 19.91
CA PRO A 359 -1.28 -1.15 20.42
C PRO A 359 -0.26 -1.13 19.28
N CYS A 360 -0.62 -1.60 18.08
CA CYS A 360 0.26 -1.54 16.91
C CYS A 360 -0.54 -1.62 15.60
N VAL A 361 -0.36 -0.63 14.70
CA VAL A 361 -1.12 -0.55 13.44
C VAL A 361 -0.54 -1.36 12.28
N VAL A 362 0.72 -1.81 12.37
CA VAL A 362 1.42 -2.37 11.20
C VAL A 362 0.78 -3.64 10.63
N PRO A 363 0.23 -4.59 11.42
CA PRO A 363 -0.41 -5.77 10.83
C PRO A 363 -1.63 -5.42 9.97
N ARG A 364 -2.34 -4.36 10.34
CA ARG A 364 -3.50 -3.85 9.60
C ARG A 364 -3.11 -2.98 8.41
N ALA A 365 -1.90 -2.44 8.41
CA ALA A 365 -1.39 -1.64 7.30
C ALA A 365 -1.07 -2.49 6.06
N VAL A 366 -0.79 -3.79 6.21
CA VAL A 366 -0.48 -4.73 5.11
C VAL A 366 -1.42 -4.60 3.89
N PRO A 367 -2.75 -4.80 4.01
CA PRO A 367 -3.66 -4.67 2.87
C PRO A 367 -3.81 -3.23 2.36
N ILE A 368 -3.50 -2.22 3.19
CA ILE A 368 -3.55 -0.81 2.78
C ILE A 368 -2.34 -0.48 1.89
N VAL A 369 -1.16 -0.98 2.27
CA VAL A 369 0.07 -0.87 1.48
C VAL A 369 -0.10 -1.58 0.14
N GLU A 370 -0.59 -2.83 0.13
CA GLU A 370 -0.89 -3.56 -1.11
C GLU A 370 -1.84 -2.77 -2.03
N ALA A 371 -2.93 -2.24 -1.48
CA ALA A 371 -3.91 -1.48 -2.25
C ALA A 371 -3.34 -0.18 -2.83
N MET A 372 -2.57 0.58 -2.04
CA MET A 372 -1.93 1.80 -2.52
C MET A 372 -0.86 1.51 -3.59
N SER A 373 -0.14 0.38 -3.49
CA SER A 373 0.77 -0.10 -4.53
C SER A 373 0.02 -0.38 -5.82
N ALA A 374 -1.10 -1.11 -5.73
CA ALA A 374 -1.93 -1.43 -6.89
C ALA A 374 -2.41 -0.17 -7.62
N LEU A 375 -2.84 0.86 -6.88
CA LEU A 375 -3.28 2.12 -7.47
C LEU A 375 -2.17 2.84 -8.23
N VAL A 376 -0.94 2.85 -7.71
CA VAL A 376 0.21 3.47 -8.41
C VAL A 376 0.55 2.70 -9.69
N ILE A 377 0.66 1.37 -9.61
CA ILE A 377 1.02 0.56 -10.77
C ILE A 377 -0.07 0.63 -11.85
N MET A 378 -1.34 0.63 -11.45
CA MET A 378 -2.47 0.74 -12.38
C MET A 378 -2.48 2.09 -13.10
N ASP A 379 -2.29 3.20 -12.38
CA ASP A 379 -2.27 4.54 -12.99
C ASP A 379 -1.10 4.69 -13.98
N ALA A 380 0.10 4.23 -13.58
CA ALA A 380 1.28 4.22 -14.45
C ALA A 380 1.10 3.31 -15.69
N LEU A 381 0.42 2.17 -15.53
CA LEU A 381 0.09 1.27 -16.63
C LEU A 381 -0.86 1.94 -17.63
N MET A 382 -1.91 2.62 -17.16
CA MET A 382 -2.87 3.30 -18.04
C MET A 382 -2.19 4.43 -18.81
N ALA A 383 -1.33 5.20 -18.15
CA ALA A 383 -0.51 6.22 -18.81
C ALA A 383 0.37 5.61 -19.92
N GLN A 384 1.04 4.49 -19.63
CA GLN A 384 1.90 3.83 -20.60
C GLN A 384 1.12 3.25 -21.78
N TYR A 385 -0.05 2.67 -21.54
CA TYR A 385 -0.94 2.18 -22.59
C TYR A 385 -1.42 3.26 -23.53
N SER A 386 -1.73 4.45 -23.02
CA SER A 386 -2.05 5.61 -23.86
C SER A 386 -0.91 5.91 -24.85
N ARG A 387 0.34 5.92 -24.37
CA ARG A 387 1.54 6.15 -25.21
C ARG A 387 1.78 5.04 -26.22
N GLU A 388 1.69 3.79 -25.77
CA GLU A 388 1.90 2.63 -26.64
C GLU A 388 0.84 2.58 -27.74
N SER A 389 -0.43 2.82 -27.41
CA SER A 389 -1.53 2.89 -28.36
C SER A 389 -1.32 4.02 -29.36
N ALA A 390 -1.05 5.24 -28.91
CA ALA A 390 -0.80 6.39 -29.78
C ALA A 390 0.38 6.15 -30.74
N ARG A 391 1.48 5.56 -30.23
CA ARG A 391 2.64 5.19 -31.05
C ARG A 391 2.31 4.11 -32.08
N SER A 392 1.48 3.13 -31.74
CA SER A 392 1.15 2.02 -32.64
C SER A 392 0.41 2.43 -33.92
N LEU A 393 -0.19 3.62 -33.93
CA LEU A 393 -0.88 4.19 -35.08
C LEU A 393 0.07 4.91 -36.06
N LEU A 394 1.33 5.09 -35.70
CA LEU A 394 2.34 5.75 -36.54
C LEU A 394 3.15 4.72 -37.34
N PRO A 395 3.60 5.06 -38.56
CA PRO A 395 4.46 4.18 -39.34
C PRO A 395 5.81 3.97 -38.62
N PRO A 396 6.42 2.76 -38.73
CA PRO A 396 7.72 2.49 -38.14
C PRO A 396 8.81 3.36 -38.79
N LEU A 397 9.69 3.94 -37.98
CA LEU A 397 10.80 4.75 -38.47
C LEU A 397 12.02 3.86 -38.79
N PRO A 398 12.71 4.07 -39.94
CA PRO A 398 13.82 3.21 -40.38
C PRO A 398 15.04 3.15 -39.44
N LYS A 399 15.20 4.13 -38.53
CA LYS A 399 16.38 4.30 -37.68
C LYS A 399 16.11 4.22 -36.18
N THR A 400 14.89 3.85 -35.78
CA THR A 400 14.58 3.66 -34.36
C THR A 400 14.78 2.21 -33.98
N ASN A 401 15.49 1.96 -32.87
CA ASN A 401 15.51 0.63 -32.27
C ASN A 401 14.07 0.22 -31.93
N PRO A 402 13.60 -0.96 -32.37
CA PRO A 402 12.25 -1.40 -32.04
C PRO A 402 12.18 -1.61 -30.51
N VAL A 403 11.13 -1.04 -29.89
CA VAL A 403 10.93 -1.00 -28.42
C VAL A 403 10.80 -2.39 -27.81
N ARG A 404 10.50 -3.39 -28.63
CA ARG A 404 10.64 -4.82 -28.34
C ARG A 404 11.40 -5.41 -29.54
N PRO A 405 12.29 -6.40 -29.37
CA PRO A 405 12.89 -7.08 -30.51
C PRO A 405 11.77 -7.43 -31.47
N ALA A 406 11.80 -6.85 -32.67
CA ALA A 406 10.86 -7.20 -33.71
C ALA A 406 10.98 -8.71 -33.85
N ASN A 407 9.84 -9.43 -33.80
CA ASN A 407 9.85 -10.80 -34.29
C ASN A 407 10.51 -10.71 -35.67
N ALA A 408 11.63 -11.41 -35.85
CA ALA A 408 12.21 -11.56 -37.17
C ALA A 408 11.05 -11.96 -38.08
N ALA A 409 10.71 -11.07 -39.01
CA ALA A 409 9.63 -11.31 -39.94
C ALA A 409 9.88 -12.68 -40.57
N ALA A 410 8.86 -13.53 -40.58
CA ALA A 410 8.88 -14.70 -41.44
C ALA A 410 9.26 -14.23 -42.86
N PRO A 411 10.17 -14.94 -43.55
CA PRO A 411 10.60 -14.51 -44.88
C PRO A 411 9.39 -14.39 -45.78
N SER A 412 9.31 -13.26 -46.47
CA SER A 412 8.29 -12.96 -47.48
C SER A 412 8.18 -14.11 -48.48
N SER A 413 6.98 -14.67 -48.62
CA SER A 413 6.57 -15.45 -49.79
C SER A 413 5.64 -14.61 -50.65
#